data_AF-A0A5C5G7P5-F1
#
_entry.id   AF-A0A5C5G7P5-F1
#
_cell.length_a   1.000
_cell.length_b   1.000
_cell.length_c   1.000
_cell.angle_alpha   90.00
_cell.angle_beta   90.00
_cell.angle_gamma   90.00
#
_symmetry.space_group_name_H-M   'P 1'
#
loop_
_entity.id
_entity.type
_entity.pdbx_description
1 polymer ?
#
loop_
_entity_poly.entity_id
_entity_poly.type
_entity_poly.pdbx_seq_one_letter_code
_entity_poly.pdbx_strand_id
1 'polypeptide(L)'
;MEPGVAWRRHAWKKARADLLPTLPIEVLRLRVARAKALGLPYRTYASVRASTGRDVIGFLFSTNALGLLKQDREMPADRATRLDQLSKVDRTALVQAGLDADLVAALPGLDAAHPAPLFTESWSGTRAILLDALRARAVPADGVLIVGETAIERSWAETARTAGFLTGESYFG
;
A
#
# COMPACT_ATOMS: atom_id res chain seq x y z
N MET A 1 -13.85 -8.48 32.87
CA MET A 1 -12.77 -7.51 32.57
C MET A 1 -11.62 -7.79 33.51
N GLU A 2 -10.40 -7.89 33.00
CA GLU A 2 -9.21 -8.13 33.82
C GLU A 2 -8.96 -6.95 34.77
N PRO A 3 -8.67 -7.17 36.06
CA PRO A 3 -8.35 -6.09 37.00
C PRO A 3 -7.15 -5.25 36.51
N GLY A 4 -7.18 -3.93 36.74
CA GLY A 4 -6.04 -3.04 36.48
C GLY A 4 -5.84 -2.57 35.03
N VAL A 5 -6.71 -2.94 34.08
CA VAL A 5 -6.68 -2.42 32.69
C VAL A 5 -6.80 -0.89 32.65
N ALA A 6 -7.67 -0.32 33.49
CA ALA A 6 -7.86 1.12 33.57
C ALA A 6 -6.59 1.86 34.02
N TRP A 7 -5.90 1.32 35.03
CA TRP A 7 -4.64 1.88 35.54
C TRP A 7 -3.50 1.75 34.53
N ARG A 8 -3.33 0.57 33.90
CA ARG A 8 -2.33 0.37 32.83
C ARG A 8 -2.55 1.33 31.66
N ARG A 9 -3.80 1.54 31.25
CA ARG A 9 -4.14 2.49 30.18
C ARG A 9 -3.84 3.94 30.58
N HIS A 10 -4.11 4.32 31.83
CA HIS A 10 -3.78 5.66 32.35
C HIS A 10 -2.27 5.88 32.39
N ALA A 11 -1.51 4.97 33.00
CA ALA A 11 -0.06 5.03 33.09
C ALA A 11 0.60 5.07 31.70
N TRP A 12 0.13 4.25 30.75
CA TRP A 12 0.62 4.28 29.37
C TRP A 12 0.34 5.61 28.66
N LYS A 13 -0.87 6.16 28.79
CA LYS A 13 -1.21 7.45 28.19
C LYS A 13 -0.34 8.59 28.74
N LYS A 14 -0.11 8.62 30.05
CA LYS A 14 0.75 9.61 30.71
C LYS A 14 2.20 9.49 30.22
N ALA A 15 2.78 8.29 30.30
CA ALA A 15 4.14 8.04 29.82
C ALA A 15 4.31 8.38 28.33
N ARG A 16 3.32 8.06 27.49
CA ARG A 16 3.31 8.39 26.05
C ARG A 16 3.34 9.89 25.80
N ALA A 17 2.59 10.67 26.58
CA ALA A 17 2.56 12.13 26.48
C ALA A 17 3.88 12.76 26.94
N ASP A 18 4.45 12.26 28.02
CA ASP A 18 5.68 12.77 28.62
C ASP A 18 6.93 12.45 27.75
N LEU A 19 6.92 11.33 27.01
CA LEU A 19 8.10 10.87 26.26
C LEU A 19 8.47 11.78 25.08
N LEU A 20 7.50 12.32 24.35
CA LEU A 20 7.69 13.12 23.13
C LEU A 20 6.59 14.18 22.96
N PRO A 21 6.67 15.32 23.69
CA PRO A 21 5.66 16.38 23.59
C PRO A 21 5.65 17.05 22.20
N THR A 22 6.79 17.09 21.51
CA THR A 22 6.90 17.49 20.10
C THR A 22 7.82 16.52 19.37
N LEU A 23 7.50 16.22 18.10
CA LEU A 23 8.35 15.39 17.27
C LEU A 23 9.58 16.21 16.87
N PRO A 24 10.82 15.72 17.11
CA PRO A 24 12.02 16.41 16.68
C PRO A 24 11.98 16.72 15.18
N ILE A 25 12.47 17.90 14.79
CA ILE A 25 12.37 18.41 13.41
C ILE A 25 13.09 17.50 12.41
N GLU A 26 14.18 16.85 12.83
CA GLU A 26 14.91 15.86 12.04
C GLU A 26 14.04 14.65 11.69
N VAL A 27 13.26 14.16 12.66
CA VAL A 27 12.35 13.02 12.44
C VAL A 27 11.21 13.44 11.50
N LEU A 28 10.72 14.67 11.62
CA LEU A 28 9.73 15.20 10.67
C LEU A 28 10.33 15.31 9.25
N ARG A 29 11.55 15.84 9.11
CA ARG A 29 12.26 15.94 7.83
C ARG A 29 12.43 14.56 7.19
N LEU A 30 12.82 13.55 7.97
CA LEU A 30 12.93 12.16 7.48
C LEU A 30 11.58 11.61 7.00
N ARG A 31 10.49 11.88 7.73
CA ARG A 31 9.14 11.44 7.32
C ARG A 31 8.64 12.16 6.07
N VAL A 32 8.92 13.45 5.93
CA VAL A 32 8.59 14.23 4.73
C VAL A 32 9.39 13.72 3.53
N ALA A 33 10.70 13.49 3.71
CA ALA A 33 11.55 12.90 2.67
C ALA A 33 11.07 11.50 2.28
N ARG A 34 10.67 10.67 3.25
CA ARG A 34 10.09 9.34 3.00
C ARG A 34 8.76 9.43 2.23
N ALA A 35 7.84 10.30 2.65
CA ALA A 35 6.59 10.51 1.93
C ALA A 35 6.84 10.94 0.47
N LYS A 36 7.80 11.85 0.24
CA LYS A 36 8.22 12.26 -1.10
C LYS A 36 8.79 11.10 -1.92
N ALA A 37 9.66 10.27 -1.33
CA ALA A 37 10.24 9.09 -1.97
C ALA A 37 9.20 8.01 -2.33
N LEU A 38 8.05 8.01 -1.64
CA LEU A 38 6.91 7.13 -1.90
C LEU A 38 5.88 7.74 -2.87
N GLY A 39 6.09 8.99 -3.31
CA GLY A 39 5.11 9.71 -4.11
C GLY A 39 3.79 9.98 -3.38
N LEU A 40 3.84 10.16 -2.05
CA LEU A 40 2.64 10.40 -1.24
C LEU A 40 2.60 11.82 -0.68
N PRO A 41 1.43 12.47 -0.64
CA PRO A 41 1.23 13.64 0.20
C PRO A 41 1.55 13.28 1.66
N TYR A 42 2.28 14.17 2.35
CA TYR A 42 2.71 13.91 3.73
C TYR A 42 1.54 13.57 4.66
N ARG A 43 0.38 14.22 4.47
CA ARG A 43 -0.84 13.94 5.25
C ARG A 43 -1.31 12.49 5.11
N THR A 44 -1.32 11.96 3.88
CA THR A 44 -1.70 10.57 3.59
C THR A 44 -0.70 9.61 4.25
N TYR A 45 0.59 9.82 4.04
CA TYR A 45 1.65 9.01 4.65
C TYR A 45 1.59 9.02 6.19
N ALA A 46 1.42 10.20 6.79
CA ALA A 46 1.33 10.35 8.25
C ALA A 46 0.09 9.67 8.82
N SER A 47 -1.04 9.73 8.11
CA SER A 47 -2.27 9.03 8.49
C SER A 47 -2.08 7.52 8.49
N VAL A 48 -1.47 6.97 7.44
CA VAL A 48 -1.17 5.52 7.35
C VAL A 48 -0.24 5.08 8.48
N ARG A 49 0.86 5.82 8.69
CA ARG A 49 1.79 5.55 9.81
C ARG A 49 1.12 5.60 11.17
N ALA A 50 0.15 6.50 11.36
CA ALA A 50 -0.58 6.63 12.61
C ALA A 50 -1.57 5.47 12.84
N SER A 51 -2.20 4.95 11.78
CA SER A 51 -3.16 3.84 11.89
C SER A 51 -2.50 2.46 11.99
N THR A 52 -1.41 2.23 11.25
CA THR A 52 -0.73 0.92 11.22
C THR A 52 0.42 0.82 12.21
N GLY A 53 1.01 1.95 12.62
CA GLY A 53 2.24 1.98 13.39
C GLY A 53 3.49 1.60 12.58
N ARG A 54 3.36 1.39 11.26
CA ARG A 54 4.43 0.90 10.37
C ARG A 54 4.71 1.88 9.22
N ASP A 55 5.89 1.77 8.63
CA ASP A 55 6.22 2.48 7.40
C ASP A 55 5.53 1.85 6.19
N VAL A 56 5.27 2.67 5.17
CA VAL A 56 4.86 2.15 3.85
C VAL A 56 6.12 1.65 3.14
N ILE A 57 6.12 0.37 2.80
CA ILE A 57 7.25 -0.36 2.23
C ILE A 57 6.88 -1.12 0.95
N GLY A 58 5.60 -1.14 0.58
CA GLY A 58 5.16 -1.70 -0.69
C GLY A 58 3.87 -1.04 -1.20
N PHE A 59 3.62 -1.26 -2.48
CA PHE A 59 2.36 -0.95 -3.15
C PHE A 59 1.88 -2.18 -3.93
N LEU A 60 0.59 -2.46 -3.85
CA LEU A 60 -0.12 -3.34 -4.78
C LEU A 60 -0.92 -2.46 -5.75
N PHE A 61 -0.44 -2.33 -6.98
CA PHE A 61 -1.08 -1.55 -8.03
C PHE A 61 -2.02 -2.44 -8.84
N SER A 62 -3.31 -2.15 -8.86
CA SER A 62 -4.20 -2.76 -9.85
C SER A 62 -3.82 -2.31 -11.26
N THR A 63 -3.89 -3.21 -12.24
CA THR A 63 -3.74 -2.84 -13.66
C THR A 63 -4.74 -1.77 -14.11
N ASN A 64 -5.93 -1.69 -13.47
CA ASN A 64 -6.87 -0.58 -13.70
C ASN A 64 -6.25 0.78 -13.31
N ALA A 65 -5.65 0.85 -12.12
CA ALA A 65 -5.01 2.08 -11.64
C ALA A 65 -3.75 2.41 -12.44
N LEU A 66 -3.07 1.39 -12.99
CA LEU A 66 -1.95 1.56 -13.93
C LEU A 66 -2.39 1.95 -15.34
N GLY A 67 -3.70 2.02 -15.64
CA GLY A 67 -4.21 2.34 -16.97
C GLY A 67 -4.00 1.23 -18.01
N LEU A 68 -3.67 0.01 -17.55
CA LEU A 68 -3.48 -1.17 -18.37
C LEU A 68 -4.82 -1.91 -18.50
N LEU A 69 -5.56 -1.58 -19.57
CA LEU A 69 -6.89 -2.14 -19.83
C LEU A 69 -6.89 -3.26 -20.89
N LYS A 70 -5.81 -3.41 -21.66
CA LYS A 70 -5.64 -4.39 -22.75
C LYS A 70 -4.18 -4.84 -22.84
N GLN A 71 -3.92 -6.04 -23.37
CA GLN A 71 -2.57 -6.62 -23.43
C GLN A 71 -1.57 -5.77 -24.22
N ASP A 72 -2.01 -5.16 -25.34
CA ASP A 72 -1.13 -4.38 -26.23
C ASP A 72 -1.03 -2.89 -25.86
N ARG A 73 -1.43 -2.51 -24.65
CA ARG A 73 -1.37 -1.12 -24.19
C ARG A 73 -0.13 -0.91 -23.34
N GLU A 74 0.68 0.06 -23.75
CA GLU A 74 1.74 0.60 -22.90
C GLU A 74 1.17 1.29 -21.67
N MET A 75 1.93 1.27 -20.58
CA MET A 75 1.60 2.04 -19.39
C MET A 75 1.63 3.54 -19.73
N PRO A 76 0.62 4.33 -19.35
CA PRO A 76 0.65 5.78 -19.52
C PRO A 76 1.93 6.41 -18.94
N ALA A 77 2.51 7.36 -19.68
CA ALA A 77 3.84 7.91 -19.39
C ALA A 77 3.94 8.60 -18.02
N ASP A 78 2.85 9.22 -17.57
CA ASP A 78 2.72 9.81 -16.23
C ASP A 78 2.91 8.76 -15.12
N ARG A 79 2.28 7.59 -15.29
CA ARG A 79 2.39 6.47 -14.35
C ARG A 79 3.76 5.83 -14.38
N ALA A 80 4.30 5.57 -15.58
CA ALA A 80 5.64 5.02 -15.73
C ALA A 80 6.69 5.93 -15.07
N THR A 81 6.64 7.24 -15.38
CA THR A 81 7.51 8.24 -14.76
C THR A 81 7.37 8.26 -13.24
N ARG A 82 6.13 8.15 -12.73
CA ARG A 82 5.88 8.12 -11.29
C ARG A 82 6.49 6.89 -10.62
N LEU A 83 6.34 5.70 -11.21
CA LEU A 83 6.90 4.46 -10.68
C LEU A 83 8.43 4.47 -10.67
N ASP A 84 9.06 5.09 -11.68
CA ASP A 84 10.52 5.23 -11.76
C ASP A 84 11.11 6.15 -10.69
N GLN A 85 10.31 7.11 -10.20
CA GLN A 85 10.72 8.03 -9.12
C GLN A 85 10.65 7.39 -7.73
N LEU A 86 9.99 6.25 -7.59
CA LEU A 86 9.85 5.58 -6.32
C LEU A 86 11.17 4.94 -5.88
N SER A 87 11.46 5.00 -4.59
CA SER A 87 12.68 4.38 -4.05
C SER A 87 12.44 3.67 -2.72
N LYS A 88 13.17 2.56 -2.53
CA LYS A 88 13.10 1.72 -1.33
C LYS A 88 11.66 1.31 -0.99
N VAL A 89 10.93 0.84 -1.99
CA VAL A 89 9.54 0.39 -1.89
C VAL A 89 9.32 -0.69 -2.94
N ASP A 90 8.55 -1.72 -2.60
CA ASP A 90 8.14 -2.75 -3.56
C ASP A 90 6.94 -2.27 -4.38
N ARG A 91 6.98 -2.49 -5.69
CA ARG A 91 5.96 -2.06 -6.66
C ARG A 91 5.44 -3.30 -7.37
N THR A 92 4.43 -3.92 -6.77
CA THR A 92 3.84 -5.14 -7.30
C THR A 92 2.52 -4.85 -7.99
N ALA A 93 2.33 -5.36 -9.20
CA ALA A 93 1.05 -5.25 -9.90
C ALA A 93 0.10 -6.40 -9.53
N LEU A 94 -1.19 -6.08 -9.38
CA LEU A 94 -2.29 -7.03 -9.35
C LEU A 94 -3.00 -6.99 -10.72
N VAL A 95 -2.88 -8.09 -11.44
CA VAL A 95 -3.21 -8.19 -12.86
C VAL A 95 -4.63 -8.68 -13.04
N GLN A 96 -5.50 -7.79 -13.53
CA GLN A 96 -6.90 -8.12 -13.80
C GLN A 96 -7.02 -9.24 -14.85
N ALA A 97 -8.11 -10.01 -14.76
CA ALA A 97 -8.38 -11.11 -15.68
C ALA A 97 -8.39 -10.65 -17.15
N GLY A 98 -7.76 -11.43 -18.03
CA GLY A 98 -7.61 -11.10 -19.46
C GLY A 98 -6.30 -10.39 -19.81
N LEU A 99 -5.50 -10.02 -18.81
CA LEU A 99 -4.10 -9.62 -19.00
C LEU A 99 -3.17 -10.78 -18.59
N ASP A 100 -1.99 -10.80 -19.20
CA ASP A 100 -0.95 -11.76 -18.88
C ASP A 100 -0.04 -11.16 -17.79
N ALA A 101 0.12 -11.87 -16.68
CA ALA A 101 0.91 -11.39 -15.55
C ALA A 101 2.42 -11.34 -15.86
N ASP A 102 2.93 -12.24 -16.68
CA ASP A 102 4.34 -12.25 -17.07
C ASP A 102 4.67 -11.07 -17.99
N LEU A 103 3.75 -10.74 -18.91
CA LEU A 103 3.88 -9.53 -19.73
C LEU A 103 3.83 -8.25 -18.90
N VAL A 104 2.93 -8.17 -17.91
CA VAL A 104 2.86 -7.02 -17.01
C VAL A 104 4.11 -6.93 -16.11
N ALA A 105 4.64 -8.06 -15.64
CA ALA A 105 5.88 -8.10 -14.85
C ALA A 105 7.10 -7.61 -15.63
N ALA A 106 7.08 -7.74 -16.97
CA ALA A 106 8.16 -7.26 -17.83
C ALA A 106 8.12 -5.74 -18.09
N LEU A 107 7.06 -5.04 -17.68
CA LEU A 107 6.97 -3.58 -17.83
C LEU A 107 7.96 -2.87 -16.90
N PRO A 108 8.58 -1.76 -17.35
CA PRO A 108 9.48 -0.98 -16.52
C PRO A 108 8.77 -0.38 -15.30
N GLY A 109 9.51 -0.22 -14.21
CA GLY A 109 9.03 0.40 -12.98
C GLY A 109 8.27 -0.53 -12.03
N LEU A 110 7.98 -1.78 -12.42
CA LEU A 110 7.39 -2.81 -11.55
C LEU A 110 8.47 -3.79 -11.06
N ASP A 111 8.30 -4.27 -9.83
CA ASP A 111 9.21 -5.26 -9.22
C ASP A 111 8.67 -6.69 -9.32
N ALA A 112 7.36 -6.84 -9.52
CA ALA A 112 6.66 -8.09 -9.78
C ALA A 112 5.23 -7.83 -10.28
N ALA A 113 4.58 -8.87 -10.80
CA ALA A 113 3.15 -8.88 -11.07
C ALA A 113 2.55 -10.23 -10.66
N HIS A 114 1.33 -10.20 -10.13
CA HIS A 114 0.58 -11.40 -9.74
C HIS A 114 -0.88 -11.29 -10.21
N PRO A 115 -1.57 -12.41 -10.46
CA PRO A 115 -3.00 -12.38 -10.76
C PRO A 115 -3.80 -11.66 -9.67
N ALA A 116 -4.69 -10.78 -10.07
CA ALA A 116 -5.66 -10.17 -9.17
C ALA A 116 -6.76 -11.18 -8.79
N PRO A 117 -7.36 -11.05 -7.59
CA PRO A 117 -8.56 -11.82 -7.25
C PRO A 117 -9.70 -11.56 -8.25
N LEU A 118 -10.36 -12.63 -8.70
CA LEU A 118 -11.58 -12.50 -9.50
C LEU A 118 -12.74 -11.99 -8.64
N PHE A 119 -13.72 -11.34 -9.26
CA PHE A 119 -14.92 -10.88 -8.54
C PHE A 119 -15.77 -12.03 -7.98
N THR A 120 -15.60 -13.25 -8.52
CA THR A 120 -16.27 -14.47 -8.07
C THR A 120 -15.53 -15.18 -6.94
N GLU A 121 -14.35 -14.71 -6.54
CA GLU A 121 -13.59 -15.31 -5.45
C GLU A 121 -14.34 -15.21 -4.13
N SER A 122 -14.22 -16.26 -3.32
CA SER A 122 -14.63 -16.18 -1.92
C SER A 122 -13.75 -15.18 -1.17
N TRP A 123 -14.20 -14.71 -0.01
CA TRP A 123 -13.38 -13.84 0.83
C TRP A 123 -12.04 -14.48 1.22
N SER A 124 -12.05 -15.78 1.57
CA SER A 124 -10.83 -16.52 1.91
C SER A 124 -9.93 -16.76 0.69
N GLY A 125 -10.50 -16.98 -0.50
CA GLY A 125 -9.75 -17.08 -1.76
C GLY A 125 -9.07 -15.77 -2.11
N THR A 126 -9.82 -14.67 -2.08
CA THR A 126 -9.30 -13.30 -2.25
C THR A 126 -8.15 -13.02 -1.29
N ARG A 127 -8.34 -13.36 0.00
CA ARG A 127 -7.30 -13.19 1.01
C ARG A 127 -6.05 -14.02 0.72
N ALA A 128 -6.20 -15.28 0.31
CA ALA A 128 -5.07 -16.14 -0.03
C ALA A 128 -4.26 -15.55 -1.19
N ILE A 129 -4.92 -15.18 -2.30
CA ILE A 129 -4.29 -14.59 -3.48
C ILE A 129 -3.49 -13.33 -3.12
N LEU A 130 -4.10 -12.40 -2.38
CA LEU A 130 -3.44 -11.15 -1.97
C LEU A 130 -2.25 -11.42 -1.04
N LEU A 131 -2.39 -12.34 -0.09
CA LEU A 131 -1.29 -12.66 0.83
C LEU A 131 -0.15 -13.41 0.13
N ASP A 132 -0.44 -14.22 -0.88
CA ASP A 132 0.59 -14.93 -1.66
C ASP A 132 1.41 -13.95 -2.50
N ALA A 133 0.78 -12.95 -3.13
CA ALA A 133 1.50 -11.86 -3.79
C ALA A 133 2.44 -11.11 -2.82
N LEU A 134 1.97 -10.79 -1.61
CA LEU A 134 2.77 -10.12 -0.59
C LEU A 134 3.93 -11.00 -0.07
N ARG A 135 3.67 -12.30 0.14
CA ARG A 135 4.69 -13.27 0.60
C ARG A 135 5.78 -13.48 -0.43
N ALA A 136 5.43 -13.55 -1.71
CA ALA A 136 6.39 -13.69 -2.81
C ALA A 136 7.42 -12.54 -2.82
N ARG A 137 7.06 -11.39 -2.25
CA ARG A 137 7.89 -10.19 -2.14
C ARG A 137 8.47 -9.96 -0.75
N ALA A 138 8.19 -10.86 0.19
CA ALA A 138 8.56 -10.75 1.60
C ALA A 138 8.13 -9.41 2.26
N VAL A 139 6.99 -8.85 1.83
CA VAL A 139 6.43 -7.61 2.40
C VAL A 139 5.25 -7.92 3.34
N PRO A 140 5.23 -7.37 4.57
CA PRO A 140 4.08 -7.49 5.45
C PRO A 140 2.91 -6.61 4.96
N ALA A 141 1.70 -7.17 5.01
CA ALA A 141 0.48 -6.52 4.50
C ALA A 141 0.26 -5.12 5.11
N ASP A 142 0.43 -4.96 6.42
CA ASP A 142 0.21 -3.71 7.16
C ASP A 142 1.21 -2.57 6.81
N GLY A 143 2.21 -2.84 5.98
CA GLY A 143 3.11 -1.86 5.38
C GLY A 143 2.87 -1.59 3.90
N VAL A 144 1.81 -2.17 3.31
CA VAL A 144 1.53 -2.08 1.87
C VAL A 144 0.26 -1.30 1.61
N LEU A 145 0.24 -0.41 0.60
CA LEU A 145 -0.97 0.27 0.15
C LEU A 145 -1.49 -0.37 -1.14
N ILE A 146 -2.82 -0.52 -1.24
CA ILE A 146 -3.46 -0.89 -2.50
C ILE A 146 -3.81 0.37 -3.27
N VAL A 147 -3.44 0.42 -4.55
CA VAL A 147 -3.83 1.49 -5.48
C VAL A 147 -4.73 0.88 -6.55
N GLY A 148 -6.01 1.27 -6.55
CA GLY A 148 -7.04 0.71 -7.42
C GLY A 148 -8.03 1.78 -7.89
N GLU A 149 -9.08 1.38 -8.60
CA GLU A 149 -10.12 2.29 -9.14
C GLU A 149 -11.54 1.91 -8.71
N THR A 150 -11.76 0.69 -8.23
CA THR A 150 -13.10 0.14 -7.98
C THR A 150 -13.36 -0.11 -6.49
N ALA A 151 -14.65 -0.25 -6.14
CA ALA A 151 -15.06 -0.65 -4.79
C ALA A 151 -14.59 -2.07 -4.43
N ILE A 152 -14.50 -2.97 -5.42
CA ILE A 152 -13.96 -4.32 -5.23
C ILE A 152 -12.48 -4.25 -4.84
N GLU A 153 -11.68 -3.45 -5.56
CA GLU A 153 -10.26 -3.26 -5.25
C GLU A 153 -10.05 -2.58 -3.90
N ARG A 154 -10.96 -1.68 -3.50
CA ARG A 154 -10.96 -1.12 -2.14
C ARG A 154 -11.15 -2.21 -1.08
N SER A 155 -12.05 -3.17 -1.31
CA SER A 155 -12.29 -4.26 -0.36
C SER A 155 -11.06 -5.18 -0.17
N TRP A 156 -10.14 -5.21 -1.12
CA TRP A 156 -8.89 -5.97 -1.00
C TRP A 156 -8.03 -5.47 0.16
N ALA A 157 -8.05 -4.17 0.43
CA ALA A 157 -7.24 -3.59 1.49
C ALA A 157 -7.68 -4.11 2.87
N GLU A 158 -8.99 -4.23 3.07
CA GLU A 158 -9.59 -4.80 4.28
C GLU A 158 -9.37 -6.32 4.34
N THR A 159 -9.56 -7.00 3.20
CA THR A 159 -9.46 -8.45 3.09
C THR A 159 -8.07 -8.97 3.40
N ALA A 160 -7.02 -8.32 2.90
CA ALA A 160 -5.63 -8.66 3.20
C ALA A 160 -5.08 -7.97 4.46
N ARG A 161 -5.83 -7.02 5.05
CA ARG A 161 -5.39 -6.15 6.16
C ARG A 161 -4.14 -5.36 5.80
N THR A 162 -4.19 -4.73 4.62
CA THR A 162 -3.13 -3.85 4.16
C THR A 162 -3.17 -2.51 4.89
N ALA A 163 -2.17 -1.65 4.65
CA ALA A 163 -2.09 -0.33 5.25
C ALA A 163 -3.22 0.62 4.84
N GLY A 164 -3.89 0.34 3.71
CA GLY A 164 -5.02 1.11 3.22
C GLY A 164 -5.19 1.05 1.71
N PHE A 165 -6.11 1.88 1.21
CA PHE A 165 -6.46 2.00 -0.20
C PHE A 165 -6.35 3.44 -0.68
N LEU A 166 -5.85 3.64 -1.90
CA LEU A 166 -5.86 4.90 -2.63
C LEU A 166 -6.45 4.68 -4.02
N THR A 167 -7.13 5.69 -4.56
CA THR A 167 -7.48 5.67 -5.99
C THR A 167 -6.24 5.94 -6.84
N GLY A 168 -6.23 5.49 -8.10
CA GLY A 168 -5.17 5.86 -9.03
C GLY A 168 -5.09 7.37 -9.21
N GLU A 169 -6.23 8.07 -9.30
CA GLU A 169 -6.28 9.54 -9.31
C GLU A 169 -5.62 10.16 -8.06
N SER A 170 -5.90 9.64 -6.86
CA SER A 170 -5.29 10.18 -5.63
C SER A 170 -3.79 9.95 -5.52
N TYR A 171 -3.24 8.97 -6.25
CA TYR A 171 -1.84 8.59 -6.19
C TYR A 171 -0.99 9.16 -7.34
N PHE A 172 -1.54 9.16 -8.55
CA PHE A 172 -0.86 9.59 -9.78
C PHE A 172 -1.23 11.02 -10.22
N GLY A 173 -2.35 11.57 -9.74
CA GLY A 173 -2.82 12.93 -10.08
C GLY A 173 -2.17 14.08 -9.31
#